data_AF-A0A9P5BBT8-F1
#
_entry.id   AF-A0A9P5BBT8-F1
#
_cell.length_a   1.000
_cell.length_b   1.000
_cell.length_c   1.000
_cell.angle_alpha   90.00
_cell.angle_beta   90.00
_cell.angle_gamma   90.00
#
_symmetry.space_group_name_H-M   'P 1'
#
loop_
_entity.id
_entity.type
_entity.pdbx_description
1 polymer ?
#
loop_
_entity_poly.entity_id
_entity_poly.type
_entity_poly.pdbx_seq_one_letter_code
_entity_poly.pdbx_strand_id
1 'polypeptide(L)'
;MYSFFLFVFIALAASVEIQKGNSFGSWHLWYNSPGTDFRSSLPIGNGRLGALVQGSISEKIIINENSVWSGPFQDRTNPGSLEGFPKARKLLTENNYTGAAGTGEISNYESWLDTLSGNTGVSYDVNGVTYTREVVANFPLGVIAARFTASKKGSLSMDVSLERDRGVISNVAIEGAKNITMDIGGSGADAIPFTAGLRVVSYDDFEFDGKWTSGPSTSPENVFVIPKGGSKAGSKEFLDISITMDNSLLREFFSNVIEAAGILGIDLSTDKVLSKVKGYRDGLRPTQIGARGQIQEWRKDYTEAEPGHRHYPHLVDLFPAKAMSPLLNKTLANAAQKSIELRLAAGGASTGWSRVWTAALYARLLNGDKAYDNIQTLLGRHRAPNLFHNIEPGQAFQIDSNFGLVAAVAETLVQSQAGVVHILPALGSQVKTGSVSGLVARGGFQVFIVWRDGLLVEAKVKSRLGNTLKLRVSGGLRFKIDGKGVDEQYTM
;
A
#
# COMPACT_ATOMS: atom_id res chain seq x y z
N MET A 1 69.34 40.96 17.38
CA MET A 1 69.14 39.68 18.09
C MET A 1 67.65 39.60 18.43
N TYR A 2 66.96 38.58 17.90
CA TYR A 2 65.52 38.26 18.03
C TYR A 2 64.55 39.30 18.63
N SER A 3 63.78 39.97 17.77
CA SER A 3 62.48 40.56 18.14
C SER A 3 61.38 39.52 17.95
N PHE A 4 60.81 39.02 19.05
CA PHE A 4 59.65 38.13 19.04
C PHE A 4 58.39 38.90 18.64
N PHE A 5 57.77 38.57 17.50
CA PHE A 5 56.41 38.99 17.19
C PHE A 5 55.41 38.00 17.79
N LEU A 6 54.81 38.38 18.92
CA LEU A 6 53.71 37.64 19.53
C LEU A 6 52.43 37.89 18.74
N PHE A 7 52.11 37.03 17.77
CA PHE A 7 50.79 37.01 17.14
C PHE A 7 49.76 36.46 18.12
N VAL A 8 49.06 37.35 18.82
CA VAL A 8 47.86 37.01 19.59
C VAL A 8 46.74 36.69 18.59
N PHE A 9 46.60 35.41 18.25
CA PHE A 9 45.36 34.91 17.66
C PHE A 9 44.26 35.01 18.72
N ILE A 10 43.49 36.11 18.69
CA ILE A 10 42.18 36.15 19.34
C ILE A 10 41.32 35.14 18.58
N ALA A 11 41.24 33.93 19.14
CA ALA A 11 40.17 33.02 18.80
C ALA A 11 38.86 33.68 19.23
N LEU A 12 38.20 34.38 18.29
CA LEU A 12 36.77 34.59 18.41
C LEU A 12 36.12 33.20 18.37
N ALA A 13 35.97 32.63 19.56
CA ALA A 13 34.88 31.75 19.85
C ALA A 13 33.61 32.56 19.62
N ALA A 14 33.17 32.60 18.35
CA ALA A 14 31.81 32.94 18.01
C ALA A 14 30.95 31.88 18.68
N SER A 15 30.56 32.17 19.93
CA SER A 15 29.46 31.52 20.59
C SER A 15 28.27 31.70 19.67
N VAL A 16 28.00 30.68 18.87
CA VAL A 16 26.76 30.58 18.12
C VAL A 16 25.69 30.44 19.19
N GLU A 17 25.17 31.58 19.65
CA GLU A 17 23.81 31.62 20.12
C GLU A 17 22.99 31.10 18.96
N ILE A 18 22.58 29.83 19.10
CA ILE A 18 21.42 29.32 18.41
C ILE A 18 20.31 30.26 18.89
N GLN A 19 19.97 31.26 18.07
CA GLN A 19 18.71 31.95 18.24
C GLN A 19 17.66 30.84 18.25
N LYS A 20 17.13 30.57 19.45
CA LYS A 20 15.88 29.84 19.62
C LYS A 20 14.81 30.75 19.05
N GLY A 21 14.70 30.76 17.72
CA GLY A 21 13.50 31.23 17.07
C GLY A 21 12.37 30.43 17.70
N ASN A 22 11.46 31.12 18.39
CA ASN A 22 10.30 30.52 19.05
C ASN A 22 9.24 30.09 18.01
N SER A 23 9.69 29.55 16.87
CA SER A 23 8.91 28.94 15.81
C SER A 23 8.92 27.41 15.92
N PHE A 24 8.92 26.88 17.14
CA PHE A 24 8.29 25.56 17.33
C PHE A 24 6.84 25.72 16.89
N GLY A 25 6.45 24.99 15.83
CA GLY A 25 5.05 24.95 15.42
C GLY A 25 4.17 24.57 16.60
N SER A 26 2.98 25.15 16.69
CA SER A 26 2.05 24.85 17.78
C SER A 26 1.80 23.34 17.86
N TRP A 27 2.11 22.74 19.02
CA TRP A 27 1.72 21.37 19.36
C TRP A 27 0.21 21.24 19.65
N HIS A 28 -0.52 22.35 19.62
CA HIS A 28 -1.95 22.42 19.88
C HIS A 28 -2.73 22.78 18.62
N LEU A 29 -3.79 22.00 18.37
CA LEU A 29 -4.91 22.38 17.52
C LEU A 29 -5.88 23.21 18.35
N TRP A 30 -6.19 24.43 17.91
CA TRP A 30 -7.08 25.35 18.62
C TRP A 30 -8.09 25.96 17.65
N TYR A 31 -9.30 26.22 18.16
CA TYR A 31 -10.44 26.70 17.37
C TYR A 31 -11.23 27.68 18.25
N ASN A 32 -11.89 28.65 17.61
CA ASN A 32 -12.75 29.65 18.27
C ASN A 32 -14.26 29.34 18.09
N SER A 33 -14.60 28.14 17.60
CA SER A 33 -15.96 27.65 17.42
C SER A 33 -16.00 26.13 17.69
N PRO A 34 -17.12 25.57 18.21
CA PRO A 34 -17.30 24.13 18.32
C PRO A 34 -17.23 23.41 16.97
N GLY A 35 -16.84 22.13 16.99
CA GLY A 35 -16.92 21.25 15.82
C GLY A 35 -18.37 20.88 15.50
N THR A 36 -18.70 20.79 14.20
CA THR A 36 -20.06 20.49 13.72
C THR A 36 -20.21 19.08 13.15
N ASP A 37 -19.11 18.44 12.74
CA ASP A 37 -19.06 17.12 12.12
C ASP A 37 -17.79 16.34 12.52
N PHE A 38 -17.67 15.09 12.07
CA PHE A 38 -16.52 14.22 12.31
C PHE A 38 -15.15 14.87 11.98
N ARG A 39 -15.12 15.75 10.98
CA ARG A 39 -13.91 16.40 10.42
C ARG A 39 -13.51 17.67 11.18
N SER A 40 -14.38 18.14 12.06
CA SER A 40 -14.18 19.32 12.92
C SER A 40 -14.17 18.99 14.41
N SER A 41 -14.59 17.78 14.81
CA SER A 41 -14.37 17.23 16.15
C SER A 41 -12.90 16.81 16.38
N LEU A 42 -12.45 16.88 17.63
CA LEU A 42 -11.05 16.60 18.00
C LEU A 42 -10.85 15.13 18.42
N PRO A 43 -9.90 14.40 17.80
CA PRO A 43 -9.65 13.00 18.12
C PRO A 43 -8.78 12.83 19.36
N ILE A 44 -9.20 11.92 20.25
CA ILE A 44 -8.43 11.41 21.38
C ILE A 44 -8.51 9.88 21.42
N GLY A 45 -7.53 9.22 22.03
CA GLY A 45 -7.58 7.77 22.22
C GLY A 45 -6.38 7.19 22.97
N ASN A 46 -6.52 5.95 23.43
CA ASN A 46 -5.50 5.22 24.18
C ASN A 46 -5.07 3.90 23.51
N GLY A 47 -5.35 3.75 22.21
CA GLY A 47 -5.09 2.55 21.41
C GLY A 47 -6.23 1.53 21.42
N ARG A 48 -7.05 1.48 22.48
CA ARG A 48 -8.27 0.64 22.56
C ARG A 48 -9.54 1.44 22.42
N LEU A 49 -9.70 2.46 23.27
CA LEU A 49 -10.78 3.42 23.22
C LEU A 49 -10.35 4.64 22.40
N GLY A 50 -11.25 5.14 21.57
CA GLY A 50 -11.11 6.39 20.84
C GLY A 50 -12.37 7.25 21.03
N ALA A 51 -12.22 8.56 20.92
CA ALA A 51 -13.35 9.47 20.91
C ALA A 51 -13.09 10.72 20.04
N LEU A 52 -14.18 11.31 19.56
CA LEU A 52 -14.21 12.62 18.91
C LEU A 52 -15.04 13.59 19.76
N VAL A 53 -14.42 14.69 20.19
CA VAL A 53 -15.03 15.72 21.06
C VAL A 53 -15.45 16.94 20.23
N GLN A 54 -16.68 17.46 20.41
CA GLN A 54 -17.17 18.63 19.65
C GLN A 54 -16.88 19.97 20.32
N GLY A 55 -16.89 20.06 21.66
CA GLY A 55 -16.66 21.32 22.38
C GLY A 55 -17.86 22.27 22.34
N SER A 56 -19.07 21.76 22.14
CA SER A 56 -20.32 22.52 22.11
C SER A 56 -20.97 22.66 23.50
N ILE A 57 -21.84 23.66 23.69
CA ILE A 57 -22.55 23.92 24.97
C ILE A 57 -23.36 22.69 25.42
N SER A 58 -24.05 22.05 24.48
CA SER A 58 -24.50 20.66 24.61
C SER A 58 -23.43 19.79 23.98
N GLU A 59 -22.53 19.23 24.80
CA GLU A 59 -21.37 18.48 24.33
C GLU A 59 -21.79 17.14 23.69
N LYS A 60 -21.07 16.74 22.66
CA LYS A 60 -21.23 15.46 21.96
C LYS A 60 -19.87 14.80 21.80
N ILE A 61 -19.64 13.79 22.63
CA ILE A 61 -18.49 12.89 22.54
C ILE A 61 -18.93 11.65 21.76
N ILE A 62 -18.41 11.47 20.54
CA ILE A 62 -18.61 10.26 19.75
C ILE A 62 -17.55 9.25 20.18
N ILE A 63 -17.94 8.06 20.62
CA ILE A 63 -17.02 7.03 21.16
C ILE A 63 -16.85 5.85 20.21
N ASN A 64 -15.66 5.25 20.23
CA ASN A 64 -15.32 4.00 19.56
C ASN A 64 -14.50 3.10 20.49
N GLU A 65 -14.65 1.79 20.31
CA GLU A 65 -13.80 0.76 20.92
C GLU A 65 -13.35 -0.15 19.78
N ASN A 66 -12.04 -0.43 19.69
CA ASN A 66 -11.42 -1.01 18.50
C ASN A 66 -11.83 -2.47 18.18
N SER A 67 -12.49 -3.17 19.11
CA SER A 67 -13.01 -4.53 18.93
C SER A 67 -14.50 -4.57 18.56
N VAL A 68 -15.20 -3.43 18.54
CA VAL A 68 -16.61 -3.36 18.14
C VAL A 68 -16.72 -3.38 16.61
N TRP A 69 -16.91 -4.58 16.07
CA TRP A 69 -17.15 -4.85 14.64
C TRP A 69 -18.50 -5.55 14.44
N SER A 70 -19.03 -5.47 13.22
CA SER A 70 -20.30 -6.11 12.85
C SER A 70 -20.11 -7.55 12.36
N GLY A 71 -20.94 -8.46 12.86
CA GLY A 71 -21.02 -9.85 12.41
C GLY A 71 -20.07 -10.81 13.13
N PRO A 72 -20.39 -12.13 13.12
CA PRO A 72 -19.51 -13.16 13.68
C PRO A 72 -18.30 -13.40 12.77
N PHE A 73 -17.40 -14.29 13.20
CA PHE A 73 -16.45 -14.91 12.27
C PHE A 73 -17.20 -15.55 11.09
N GLN A 74 -16.71 -15.31 9.88
CA GLN A 74 -17.17 -15.94 8.65
C GLN A 74 -15.99 -16.64 8.00
N ASP A 75 -16.13 -17.93 7.69
CA ASP A 75 -15.19 -18.58 6.78
C ASP A 75 -15.49 -18.08 5.36
N ARG A 76 -14.61 -17.22 4.85
CA ARG A 76 -14.70 -16.65 3.50
C ARG A 76 -13.86 -17.44 2.49
N THR A 77 -13.43 -18.65 2.85
CA THR A 77 -12.69 -19.55 1.96
C THR A 77 -13.63 -20.16 0.93
N ASN A 78 -13.48 -19.79 -0.34
CA ASN A 78 -14.20 -20.45 -1.43
C ASN A 78 -13.54 -21.83 -1.70
N PRO A 79 -14.22 -22.98 -1.46
CA PRO A 79 -13.63 -24.30 -1.67
C PRO A 79 -13.33 -24.60 -3.16
N GLY A 80 -14.08 -23.99 -4.09
CA GLY A 80 -13.86 -24.13 -5.53
C GLY A 80 -12.62 -23.37 -6.05
N SER A 81 -12.03 -22.48 -5.25
CA SER A 81 -10.83 -21.72 -5.64
C SER A 81 -9.65 -22.62 -6.03
N LEU A 82 -9.45 -23.72 -5.29
CA LEU A 82 -8.40 -24.72 -5.55
C LEU A 82 -8.53 -25.36 -6.94
N GLU A 83 -9.76 -25.70 -7.36
CA GLU A 83 -10.00 -26.28 -8.68
C GLU A 83 -9.98 -25.26 -9.82
N GLY A 84 -10.26 -23.98 -9.52
CA GLY A 84 -10.22 -22.89 -10.49
C GLY A 84 -8.80 -22.46 -10.85
N PHE A 85 -7.89 -22.52 -9.87
CA PHE A 85 -6.56 -21.92 -9.96
C PHE A 85 -5.67 -22.47 -11.10
N PRO A 86 -5.54 -23.79 -11.34
CA PRO A 86 -4.79 -24.32 -12.49
C PRO A 86 -5.43 -23.95 -13.83
N LYS A 87 -6.76 -23.86 -13.89
CA LYS A 87 -7.52 -23.50 -15.11
C LYS A 87 -7.25 -22.04 -15.48
N ALA A 88 -7.32 -21.13 -14.51
CA ALA A 88 -6.99 -19.72 -14.71
C ALA A 88 -5.53 -19.51 -15.13
N ARG A 89 -4.57 -20.21 -14.51
CA ARG A 89 -3.16 -20.17 -14.94
C ARG A 89 -3.00 -20.58 -16.40
N LYS A 90 -3.57 -21.73 -16.81
CA LYS A 90 -3.50 -22.21 -18.20
C LYS A 90 -4.07 -21.19 -19.19
N LEU A 91 -5.22 -20.61 -18.88
CA LEU A 91 -5.84 -19.60 -19.73
C LEU A 91 -4.95 -18.35 -19.87
N LEU A 92 -4.28 -17.90 -18.79
CA LEU A 92 -3.37 -16.76 -18.83
C LEU A 92 -2.07 -17.04 -19.60
N THR A 93 -1.50 -18.25 -19.49
CA THR A 93 -0.33 -18.64 -20.31
C THR A 93 -0.68 -18.73 -21.80
N GLU A 94 -1.92 -19.13 -22.13
CA GLU A 94 -2.49 -19.11 -23.49
C GLU A 94 -2.94 -17.70 -23.95
N ASN A 95 -2.82 -16.66 -23.10
CA ASN A 95 -3.29 -15.28 -23.33
C ASN A 95 -4.82 -15.13 -23.52
N ASN A 96 -5.59 -16.06 -22.96
CA ASN A 96 -7.05 -15.96 -22.79
C ASN A 96 -7.40 -15.30 -21.45
N TYR A 97 -7.14 -14.00 -21.37
CA TYR A 97 -7.29 -13.22 -20.13
C TYR A 97 -8.76 -13.16 -19.65
N THR A 98 -9.68 -12.85 -20.55
CA THR A 98 -11.12 -12.73 -20.23
C THR A 98 -11.74 -14.04 -19.77
N GLY A 99 -11.24 -15.18 -20.26
CA GLY A 99 -11.63 -16.51 -19.79
C GLY A 99 -11.09 -16.80 -18.39
N ALA A 100 -9.86 -16.38 -18.09
CA ALA A 100 -9.24 -16.56 -16.77
C ALA A 100 -9.89 -15.71 -15.68
N ALA A 101 -10.30 -14.48 -16.00
CA ALA A 101 -10.97 -13.56 -15.09
C ALA A 101 -12.42 -13.96 -14.75
N GLY A 102 -12.97 -15.00 -15.38
CA GLY A 102 -14.39 -15.37 -15.24
C GLY A 102 -15.35 -14.39 -15.94
N THR A 103 -14.83 -13.30 -16.53
CA THR A 103 -15.55 -12.31 -17.35
C THR A 103 -15.93 -12.85 -18.75
N GLY A 104 -16.29 -14.13 -18.81
CA GLY A 104 -16.76 -14.79 -20.01
C GLY A 104 -17.91 -13.99 -20.62
N GLU A 105 -17.94 -13.93 -21.95
CA GLU A 105 -18.93 -13.12 -22.65
C GLU A 105 -20.33 -13.66 -22.39
N ILE A 106 -21.18 -12.81 -21.80
CA ILE A 106 -22.62 -13.02 -21.73
C ILE A 106 -23.13 -12.99 -23.18
N SER A 107 -23.40 -14.17 -23.72
CA SER A 107 -23.98 -14.35 -25.06
C SER A 107 -25.41 -14.87 -24.93
N ASN A 108 -26.22 -14.77 -26.00
CA ASN A 108 -27.63 -15.17 -26.00
C ASN A 108 -28.43 -14.58 -24.81
N TYR A 109 -28.17 -13.30 -24.48
CA TYR A 109 -28.84 -12.61 -23.39
C TYR A 109 -30.28 -12.27 -23.76
N GLU A 110 -31.22 -12.70 -22.92
CA GLU A 110 -32.62 -12.32 -22.97
C GLU A 110 -33.08 -11.93 -21.57
N SER A 111 -33.84 -10.84 -21.43
CA SER A 111 -34.50 -10.46 -20.17
C SER A 111 -35.94 -10.08 -20.43
N TRP A 112 -36.87 -10.52 -19.58
CA TRP A 112 -38.30 -10.33 -19.79
C TRP A 112 -39.06 -9.96 -18.51
N LEU A 113 -40.23 -9.38 -18.71
CA LEU A 113 -41.27 -9.18 -17.70
C LEU A 113 -42.59 -9.61 -18.34
N ASP A 114 -43.21 -10.68 -17.83
CA ASP A 114 -44.57 -11.05 -18.23
C ASP A 114 -45.56 -10.31 -17.35
N THR A 115 -46.22 -9.31 -17.91
CA THR A 115 -47.22 -8.49 -17.21
C THR A 115 -48.57 -9.19 -17.00
N LEU A 116 -48.79 -10.36 -17.62
CA LEU A 116 -50.00 -11.17 -17.43
C LEU A 116 -49.83 -12.17 -16.28
N SER A 117 -48.67 -12.83 -16.18
CA SER A 117 -48.40 -13.82 -15.12
C SER A 117 -47.62 -13.26 -13.92
N GLY A 118 -47.03 -12.07 -14.03
CA GLY A 118 -46.39 -11.36 -12.91
C GLY A 118 -45.00 -11.87 -12.54
N ASN A 119 -44.30 -12.56 -13.45
CA ASN A 119 -42.91 -12.97 -13.28
C ASN A 119 -41.96 -12.16 -14.20
N THR A 120 -40.70 -12.13 -13.81
CA THR A 120 -39.60 -11.57 -14.60
C THR A 120 -38.47 -12.57 -14.65
N GLY A 121 -37.63 -12.50 -15.68
CA GLY A 121 -36.46 -13.36 -15.74
C GLY A 121 -35.38 -12.85 -16.66
N VAL A 122 -34.28 -13.59 -16.66
CA VAL A 122 -33.14 -13.38 -17.54
C VAL A 122 -32.47 -14.71 -17.84
N SER A 123 -32.13 -14.95 -19.10
CA SER A 123 -31.33 -16.07 -19.56
C SER A 123 -30.10 -15.57 -20.29
N TYR A 124 -28.96 -16.26 -20.15
CA TYR A 124 -27.71 -15.92 -20.81
C TYR A 124 -26.70 -17.06 -20.76
N ASP A 125 -25.84 -17.15 -21.77
CA ASP A 125 -24.72 -18.10 -21.82
C ASP A 125 -23.43 -17.47 -21.31
N VAL A 126 -22.69 -18.18 -20.46
CA VAL A 126 -21.29 -17.89 -20.11
C VAL A 126 -20.47 -19.16 -20.27
N ASN A 127 -19.37 -19.09 -21.03
CA ASN A 127 -18.43 -20.21 -21.24
C ASN A 127 -19.10 -21.53 -21.71
N GLY A 128 -20.18 -21.43 -22.51
CA GLY A 128 -20.94 -22.59 -23.02
C GLY A 128 -21.91 -23.21 -22.00
N VAL A 129 -22.24 -22.50 -20.92
CA VAL A 129 -23.30 -22.88 -19.97
C VAL A 129 -24.37 -21.78 -19.96
N THR A 130 -25.62 -22.18 -20.16
CA THR A 130 -26.79 -21.30 -20.09
C THR A 130 -27.23 -21.16 -18.65
N TYR A 131 -27.33 -19.94 -18.17
CA TYR A 131 -27.82 -19.57 -16.85
C TYR A 131 -29.17 -18.89 -16.99
N THR A 132 -30.19 -19.40 -16.29
CA THR A 132 -31.51 -18.77 -16.27
C THR A 132 -31.91 -18.42 -14.84
N ARG A 133 -32.43 -17.21 -14.66
CA ARG A 133 -32.99 -16.70 -13.41
C ARG A 133 -34.43 -16.31 -13.65
N GLU A 134 -35.36 -16.87 -12.90
CA GLU A 134 -36.78 -16.51 -12.92
C GLU A 134 -37.18 -16.00 -11.54
N VAL A 135 -37.90 -14.88 -11.45
CA VAL A 135 -38.36 -14.27 -10.19
C VAL A 135 -39.86 -14.01 -10.27
N VAL A 136 -40.61 -14.41 -9.25
CA VAL A 136 -42.05 -14.18 -9.13
C VAL A 136 -42.37 -13.55 -7.79
N ALA A 137 -43.27 -12.57 -7.79
CA ALA A 137 -43.88 -12.00 -6.59
C ALA A 137 -45.30 -12.58 -6.45
N ASN A 138 -45.47 -13.61 -5.61
CA ASN A 138 -46.73 -14.34 -5.50
C ASN A 138 -47.65 -13.66 -4.47
N PHE A 139 -48.61 -12.87 -4.95
CA PHE A 139 -49.57 -12.15 -4.11
C PHE A 139 -50.43 -13.06 -3.21
N PRO A 140 -51.00 -14.19 -3.68
CA PRO A 140 -51.72 -15.14 -2.80
C PRO A 140 -50.91 -15.73 -1.64
N LEU A 141 -49.60 -15.91 -1.80
CA LEU A 141 -48.71 -16.55 -0.81
C LEU A 141 -47.82 -15.55 -0.04
N GLY A 142 -47.78 -14.28 -0.43
CA GLY A 142 -46.98 -13.25 0.21
C GLY A 142 -45.45 -13.41 0.06
N VAL A 143 -44.98 -14.19 -0.92
CA VAL A 143 -43.55 -14.51 -1.11
C VAL A 143 -43.00 -13.95 -2.42
N ILE A 144 -41.73 -13.53 -2.38
CA ILE A 144 -40.89 -13.40 -3.57
C ILE A 144 -40.06 -14.68 -3.67
N ALA A 145 -40.17 -15.39 -4.79
CA ALA A 145 -39.39 -16.59 -5.06
C ALA A 145 -38.50 -16.37 -6.28
N ALA A 146 -37.24 -16.79 -6.19
CA ALA A 146 -36.27 -16.74 -7.27
C ALA A 146 -35.73 -18.14 -7.56
N ARG A 147 -35.78 -18.55 -8.83
CA ARG A 147 -35.28 -19.82 -9.33
C ARG A 147 -34.03 -19.57 -10.18
N PHE A 148 -32.93 -20.20 -9.80
CA PHE A 148 -31.66 -20.13 -10.52
C PHE A 148 -31.36 -21.50 -11.12
N THR A 149 -30.97 -21.55 -12.39
CA THR A 149 -30.61 -22.78 -13.09
C THR A 149 -29.35 -22.56 -13.94
N ALA A 150 -28.61 -23.65 -14.17
CA ALA A 150 -27.52 -23.72 -15.13
C ALA A 150 -27.69 -24.98 -15.99
N SER A 151 -27.47 -24.90 -17.30
CA SER A 151 -27.66 -26.02 -18.23
C SER A 151 -26.68 -27.19 -18.03
N LYS A 152 -25.61 -26.96 -17.24
CA LYS A 152 -24.60 -27.96 -16.89
C LYS A 152 -24.58 -28.22 -15.39
N LYS A 153 -24.68 -29.50 -15.00
CA LYS A 153 -24.65 -29.95 -13.60
C LYS A 153 -23.39 -29.42 -12.89
N GLY A 154 -23.56 -28.89 -11.68
CA GLY A 154 -22.47 -28.36 -10.86
C GLY A 154 -21.85 -27.05 -11.34
N SER A 155 -22.45 -26.38 -12.34
CA SER A 155 -21.92 -25.10 -12.88
C SER A 155 -22.61 -23.86 -12.29
N LEU A 156 -23.51 -24.02 -11.33
CA LEU A 156 -24.12 -22.94 -10.55
C LEU A 156 -23.49 -22.92 -9.15
N SER A 157 -22.93 -21.78 -8.77
CA SER A 157 -22.46 -21.48 -7.42
C SER A 157 -22.82 -20.04 -7.13
N MET A 158 -23.41 -19.77 -5.97
CA MET A 158 -23.88 -18.45 -5.60
C MET A 158 -23.89 -18.27 -4.08
N ASP A 159 -23.44 -17.11 -3.63
CA ASP A 159 -23.73 -16.63 -2.28
C ASP A 159 -25.05 -15.85 -2.32
N VAL A 160 -25.90 -16.07 -1.33
CA VAL A 160 -27.14 -15.33 -1.13
C VAL A 160 -27.13 -14.77 0.28
N SER A 161 -27.44 -13.49 0.45
CA SER A 161 -27.58 -12.84 1.75
C SER A 161 -28.87 -12.02 1.82
N LEU A 162 -29.38 -11.86 3.04
CA LEU A 162 -30.42 -10.91 3.40
C LEU A 162 -29.85 -9.97 4.46
N GLU A 163 -29.87 -8.66 4.19
CA GLU A 163 -29.23 -7.65 5.04
C GLU A 163 -30.20 -6.53 5.40
N ARG A 164 -29.99 -5.92 6.58
CA ARG A 164 -30.78 -4.79 7.08
C ARG A 164 -29.92 -3.92 7.99
N ASP A 165 -29.97 -2.61 7.79
CA ASP A 165 -29.07 -1.65 8.44
C ASP A 165 -29.09 -1.64 9.98
N ARG A 166 -30.21 -2.05 10.62
CA ARG A 166 -30.39 -2.03 12.09
C ARG A 166 -31.37 -3.11 12.58
N GLY A 167 -31.07 -3.74 13.73
CA GLY A 167 -32.04 -4.49 14.56
C GLY A 167 -32.01 -6.02 14.52
N VAL A 168 -30.83 -6.67 14.52
CA VAL A 168 -30.64 -8.12 14.28
C VAL A 168 -29.75 -8.81 15.36
N ILE A 169 -29.97 -10.10 15.72
CA ILE A 169 -28.99 -11.15 16.09
C ILE A 169 -28.94 -12.15 14.96
N SER A 170 -30.10 -12.75 14.72
CA SER A 170 -30.23 -13.99 14.00
C SER A 170 -30.46 -13.60 12.57
N ASN A 171 -29.59 -14.11 11.72
CA ASN A 171 -29.78 -14.15 10.30
C ASN A 171 -29.60 -15.62 9.94
N VAL A 172 -30.72 -16.33 9.77
CA VAL A 172 -30.74 -17.78 9.63
C VAL A 172 -30.95 -18.11 8.17
N ALA A 173 -29.89 -18.53 7.48
CA ALA A 173 -30.00 -19.18 6.19
C ALA A 173 -30.13 -20.69 6.40
N ILE A 174 -31.23 -21.27 5.94
CA ILE A 174 -31.47 -22.73 5.95
C ILE A 174 -31.27 -23.25 4.53
N GLU A 175 -30.17 -23.95 4.30
CA GLU A 175 -29.91 -24.66 3.04
C GLU A 175 -30.60 -26.03 3.07
N GLY A 176 -31.63 -26.20 2.24
CA GLY A 176 -32.22 -27.49 1.91
C GLY A 176 -31.68 -28.00 0.57
N ALA A 177 -31.90 -29.28 0.26
CA ALA A 177 -31.29 -29.96 -0.89
C ALA A 177 -31.56 -29.32 -2.28
N LYS A 178 -32.53 -28.40 -2.39
CA LYS A 178 -32.86 -27.63 -3.62
C LYS A 178 -33.40 -26.22 -3.34
N ASN A 179 -33.26 -25.68 -2.12
CA ASN A 179 -33.82 -24.38 -1.73
C ASN A 179 -33.01 -23.73 -0.60
N ILE A 180 -33.12 -22.41 -0.48
CA ILE A 180 -32.55 -21.64 0.63
C ILE A 180 -33.67 -20.75 1.19
N THR A 181 -33.87 -20.80 2.50
CA THR A 181 -34.82 -19.94 3.25
C THR A 181 -34.04 -19.01 4.17
N MET A 182 -34.51 -17.76 4.37
CA MET A 182 -33.79 -16.75 5.17
C MET A 182 -34.71 -16.01 6.15
N ASP A 183 -34.36 -16.00 7.44
CA ASP A 183 -35.14 -15.42 8.54
C ASP A 183 -34.30 -14.47 9.46
N ILE A 184 -34.91 -13.41 10.01
CA ILE A 184 -34.23 -12.36 10.83
C ILE A 184 -34.99 -11.97 12.15
N GLY A 185 -34.25 -11.77 13.26
CA GLY A 185 -34.72 -11.29 14.60
C GLY A 185 -33.54 -10.84 15.54
N GLY A 186 -33.73 -10.30 16.78
CA GLY A 186 -32.77 -9.35 17.48
C GLY A 186 -32.14 -9.61 18.90
N SER A 187 -30.84 -9.22 19.11
CA SER A 187 -30.03 -8.95 20.36
C SER A 187 -29.34 -10.04 21.26
N GLY A 188 -28.02 -9.88 21.49
CA GLY A 188 -27.15 -10.72 22.37
C GLY A 188 -25.85 -11.24 21.70
N ALA A 189 -24.79 -11.71 22.39
CA ALA A 189 -24.47 -11.61 23.84
C ALA A 189 -22.94 -11.71 24.16
N ASP A 190 -22.37 -12.92 24.29
CA ASP A 190 -21.04 -13.23 24.88
C ASP A 190 -19.81 -12.85 24.02
N ALA A 191 -18.84 -12.11 24.59
CA ALA A 191 -17.60 -11.70 23.89
C ALA A 191 -16.36 -12.53 24.29
N ILE A 192 -15.61 -13.03 23.30
CA ILE A 192 -14.41 -13.87 23.46
C ILE A 192 -13.24 -13.27 22.64
N PRO A 193 -12.01 -13.18 23.18
CA PRO A 193 -10.88 -12.55 22.48
C PRO A 193 -10.20 -13.49 21.47
N PHE A 194 -9.69 -12.94 20.36
CA PHE A 194 -8.91 -13.69 19.38
C PHE A 194 -7.68 -12.95 18.85
N THR A 195 -6.70 -13.74 18.40
CA THR A 195 -5.44 -13.34 17.77
C THR A 195 -5.49 -13.71 16.28
N ALA A 196 -4.93 -12.87 15.40
CA ALA A 196 -4.85 -13.15 13.97
C ALA A 196 -3.63 -14.02 13.61
N GLY A 197 -3.80 -14.94 12.66
CA GLY A 197 -2.72 -15.73 12.07
C GLY A 197 -2.80 -15.74 10.54
N LEU A 198 -1.66 -15.59 9.88
CA LEU A 198 -1.54 -15.66 8.42
C LEU A 198 -1.02 -17.03 8.00
N ARG A 199 -1.77 -17.75 7.15
CA ARG A 199 -1.28 -18.95 6.46
C ARG A 199 -1.07 -18.66 4.98
N VAL A 200 0.19 -18.50 4.58
CA VAL A 200 0.55 -18.47 3.15
C VAL A 200 0.45 -19.90 2.60
N VAL A 201 -0.59 -20.19 1.82
CA VAL A 201 -0.73 -21.45 1.10
C VAL A 201 -0.09 -21.27 -0.28
N SER A 202 1.18 -21.63 -0.39
CA SER A 202 1.82 -21.78 -1.70
C SER A 202 1.30 -23.07 -2.33
N TYR A 203 0.38 -22.94 -3.27
CA TYR A 203 0.17 -24.01 -4.25
C TYR A 203 1.40 -24.11 -5.17
N ASP A 204 1.65 -25.34 -5.63
CA ASP A 204 2.57 -25.80 -6.68
C ASP A 204 3.54 -24.81 -7.36
N ASP A 205 4.76 -25.31 -7.54
CA ASP A 205 5.87 -24.72 -8.27
C ASP A 205 5.45 -24.24 -9.68
N PHE A 206 5.12 -22.95 -9.81
CA PHE A 206 4.61 -22.37 -11.06
C PHE A 206 5.70 -21.63 -11.84
N GLU A 207 6.08 -22.23 -12.95
CA GLU A 207 7.03 -21.67 -13.91
C GLU A 207 6.31 -21.14 -15.16
N PHE A 208 6.78 -20.00 -15.66
CA PHE A 208 6.39 -19.43 -16.95
C PHE A 208 7.61 -18.75 -17.58
N ASP A 209 7.83 -18.94 -18.88
CA ASP A 209 8.99 -18.42 -19.63
C ASP A 209 10.36 -18.67 -18.95
N GLY A 210 10.58 -19.85 -18.35
CA GLY A 210 11.84 -20.18 -17.67
C GLY A 210 12.07 -19.43 -16.36
N LYS A 211 11.00 -18.92 -15.73
CA LYS A 211 11.04 -18.16 -14.47
C LYS A 211 9.95 -18.59 -13.52
N TRP A 212 10.28 -18.58 -12.22
CA TRP A 212 9.27 -18.64 -11.18
C TRP A 212 8.37 -17.42 -11.25
N THR A 213 7.07 -17.65 -11.12
CA THR A 213 6.06 -16.60 -11.24
C THR A 213 4.92 -16.78 -10.25
N SER A 214 4.33 -15.66 -9.84
CA SER A 214 3.03 -15.63 -9.19
C SER A 214 1.89 -15.77 -10.22
N GLY A 215 0.68 -15.98 -9.69
CA GLY A 215 -0.58 -15.74 -10.38
C GLY A 215 -1.49 -16.97 -10.47
N PRO A 216 -2.77 -16.80 -10.92
CA PRO A 216 -3.44 -15.54 -11.27
C PRO A 216 -3.40 -14.48 -10.16
N SER A 217 -3.14 -13.23 -10.55
CA SER A 217 -3.00 -12.07 -9.66
C SER A 217 -3.34 -10.78 -10.41
N THR A 218 -3.35 -9.66 -9.71
CA THR A 218 -3.76 -8.35 -10.22
C THR A 218 -2.70 -7.32 -9.88
N SER A 219 -2.51 -6.32 -10.74
CA SER A 219 -1.95 -5.05 -10.26
C SER A 219 -3.05 -4.34 -9.47
N PRO A 220 -2.94 -4.13 -8.14
CA PRO A 220 -4.06 -3.71 -7.30
C PRO A 220 -4.88 -2.56 -7.88
N GLU A 221 -6.16 -2.86 -8.14
CA GLU A 221 -7.19 -1.95 -8.64
C GLU A 221 -6.94 -1.34 -10.03
N ASN A 222 -5.83 -1.68 -10.70
CA ASN A 222 -5.47 -1.15 -12.02
C ASN A 222 -5.73 -2.14 -13.16
N VAL A 223 -6.02 -1.61 -14.35
CA VAL A 223 -6.44 -2.35 -15.53
C VAL A 223 -5.52 -2.07 -16.73
N PHE A 224 -5.21 -3.11 -17.48
CA PHE A 224 -4.49 -3.04 -18.75
C PHE A 224 -5.43 -3.23 -19.94
N VAL A 225 -5.02 -2.77 -21.11
CA VAL A 225 -5.68 -3.07 -22.39
C VAL A 225 -5.10 -4.37 -22.94
N ILE A 226 -5.95 -5.35 -23.24
CA ILE A 226 -5.51 -6.65 -23.76
C ILE A 226 -4.80 -6.45 -25.10
N PRO A 227 -3.56 -6.95 -25.29
CA PRO A 227 -2.80 -6.77 -26.52
C PRO A 227 -3.40 -7.56 -27.70
N LYS A 228 -3.00 -7.20 -28.92
CA LYS A 228 -3.25 -8.02 -30.12
C LYS A 228 -2.77 -9.46 -29.91
N GLY A 229 -3.61 -10.43 -30.27
CA GLY A 229 -3.37 -11.85 -30.03
C GLY A 229 -3.82 -12.38 -28.67
N GLY A 230 -4.32 -11.53 -27.77
CA GLY A 230 -5.07 -11.95 -26.58
C GLY A 230 -6.57 -12.08 -26.85
N SER A 231 -7.30 -12.77 -25.97
CA SER A 231 -8.77 -12.84 -26.05
C SER A 231 -9.40 -11.45 -25.92
N LYS A 232 -10.30 -11.07 -26.84
CA LYS A 232 -10.90 -9.73 -26.90
C LYS A 232 -9.89 -8.56 -26.90
N ALA A 233 -8.80 -8.70 -27.66
CA ALA A 233 -7.79 -7.64 -27.83
C ALA A 233 -8.41 -6.23 -28.00
N GLY A 234 -7.97 -5.29 -27.17
CA GLY A 234 -8.54 -3.94 -27.07
C GLY A 234 -9.51 -3.71 -25.92
N SER A 235 -10.07 -4.75 -25.27
CA SER A 235 -10.83 -4.59 -24.03
C SER A 235 -9.91 -4.35 -22.82
N LYS A 236 -10.50 -3.87 -21.72
CA LYS A 236 -9.81 -3.76 -20.42
C LYS A 236 -9.81 -5.11 -19.69
N GLU A 237 -8.79 -5.34 -18.88
CA GLU A 237 -8.67 -6.52 -18.01
C GLU A 237 -7.78 -6.21 -16.79
N PHE A 238 -8.00 -6.91 -15.68
CA PHE A 238 -7.28 -6.72 -14.40
C PHE A 238 -6.40 -7.92 -14.01
N LEU A 239 -6.74 -9.13 -14.48
CA LEU A 239 -6.09 -10.37 -14.10
C LEU A 239 -4.94 -10.78 -15.04
N ASP A 240 -3.78 -11.11 -14.49
CA ASP A 240 -2.68 -11.74 -15.24
C ASP A 240 -1.78 -12.61 -14.32
N ILE A 241 -0.72 -13.18 -14.89
CA ILE A 241 0.39 -13.82 -14.14
C ILE A 241 1.62 -12.90 -14.11
N SER A 242 2.56 -13.15 -13.21
CA SER A 242 3.85 -12.43 -13.12
C SER A 242 3.72 -10.90 -12.99
N ILE A 243 2.78 -10.45 -12.15
CA ILE A 243 2.63 -9.03 -11.79
C ILE A 243 3.92 -8.53 -11.15
N THR A 244 4.37 -7.33 -11.50
CA THR A 244 5.66 -6.80 -11.00
C THR A 244 5.65 -6.65 -9.48
N MET A 245 4.52 -6.20 -8.89
CA MET A 245 4.37 -6.11 -7.43
C MET A 245 4.58 -7.46 -6.73
N ASP A 246 3.98 -8.54 -7.21
CA ASP A 246 4.13 -9.87 -6.63
C ASP A 246 5.58 -10.34 -6.69
N ASN A 247 6.21 -10.19 -7.86
CA ASN A 247 7.61 -10.59 -8.08
C ASN A 247 8.57 -9.80 -7.17
N SER A 248 8.30 -8.51 -6.93
CA SER A 248 9.03 -7.68 -5.98
C SER A 248 8.78 -8.10 -4.52
N LEU A 249 7.53 -8.29 -4.11
CA LEU A 249 7.16 -8.71 -2.76
C LEU A 249 7.74 -10.09 -2.39
N LEU A 250 7.64 -11.06 -3.29
CA LEU A 250 8.22 -12.39 -3.10
C LEU A 250 9.75 -12.33 -3.03
N ARG A 251 10.39 -11.47 -3.84
CA ARG A 251 11.85 -11.29 -3.81
C ARG A 251 12.33 -10.66 -2.50
N GLU A 252 11.64 -9.63 -2.00
CA GLU A 252 11.93 -9.01 -0.70
C GLU A 252 11.65 -10.00 0.44
N PHE A 253 10.54 -10.73 0.41
CA PHE A 253 10.21 -11.78 1.40
C PHE A 253 11.30 -12.86 1.46
N PHE A 254 11.65 -13.49 0.34
CA PHE A 254 12.68 -14.53 0.31
C PHE A 254 14.06 -13.97 0.67
N SER A 255 14.37 -12.72 0.32
CA SER A 255 15.62 -12.07 0.75
C SER A 255 15.66 -11.88 2.26
N ASN A 256 14.56 -11.44 2.88
CA ASN A 256 14.46 -11.22 4.32
C ASN A 256 14.45 -12.54 5.11
N VAL A 257 13.89 -13.63 4.56
CA VAL A 257 14.03 -14.99 5.14
C VAL A 257 15.49 -15.44 5.15
N ILE A 258 16.22 -15.22 4.05
CA ILE A 258 17.65 -15.56 3.95
C ILE A 258 18.50 -14.68 4.89
N GLU A 259 18.20 -13.38 4.99
CA GLU A 259 18.86 -12.45 5.92
C GLU A 259 18.65 -12.87 7.38
N ALA A 260 17.41 -13.21 7.75
CA ALA A 260 17.07 -13.71 9.09
C ALA A 260 17.74 -15.06 9.41
N ALA A 261 17.77 -16.00 8.45
CA ALA A 261 18.48 -17.27 8.62
C ALA A 261 19.98 -17.09 8.88
N GLY A 262 20.62 -16.17 8.15
CA GLY A 262 22.03 -15.82 8.35
C GLY A 262 22.29 -15.22 9.74
N ILE A 263 21.40 -14.35 10.24
CA ILE A 263 21.46 -13.79 11.60
C ILE A 263 21.31 -14.89 12.67
N LEU A 264 20.47 -15.89 12.42
CA LEU A 264 20.25 -17.04 13.32
C LEU A 264 21.33 -18.13 13.20
N GLY A 265 22.32 -17.97 12.31
CA GLY A 265 23.37 -18.98 12.08
C GLY A 265 22.89 -20.25 11.37
N ILE A 266 21.75 -20.21 10.69
CA ILE A 266 21.20 -21.36 9.96
C ILE A 266 21.87 -21.43 8.58
N ASP A 267 22.57 -22.52 8.31
CA ASP A 267 23.35 -22.69 7.09
C ASP A 267 22.47 -23.04 5.87
N LEU A 268 22.47 -22.13 4.90
CA LEU A 268 21.83 -22.26 3.58
C LEU A 268 22.24 -23.52 2.80
N SER A 269 23.47 -24.02 3.01
CA SER A 269 24.02 -25.15 2.26
C SER A 269 23.50 -26.51 2.74
N THR A 270 23.04 -26.57 3.99
CA THR A 270 22.51 -27.79 4.62
C THR A 270 20.98 -27.77 4.78
N ASP A 271 20.37 -26.58 4.90
CA ASP A 271 18.92 -26.44 4.96
C ASP A 271 18.24 -26.48 3.57
N LYS A 272 17.42 -27.51 3.36
CA LYS A 272 16.69 -27.76 2.11
C LYS A 272 15.61 -26.71 1.82
N VAL A 273 14.99 -26.13 2.85
CA VAL A 273 13.95 -25.10 2.70
C VAL A 273 14.61 -23.79 2.29
N LEU A 274 15.69 -23.38 2.95
CA LEU A 274 16.44 -22.16 2.61
C LEU A 274 17.09 -22.26 1.22
N SER A 275 17.59 -23.45 0.85
CA SER A 275 18.01 -23.75 -0.53
C SER A 275 16.88 -23.53 -1.55
N LYS A 276 15.65 -24.00 -1.27
CA LYS A 276 14.49 -23.76 -2.16
C LYS A 276 14.07 -22.29 -2.19
N VAL A 277 14.05 -21.60 -1.04
CA VAL A 277 13.77 -20.15 -0.91
C VAL A 277 14.75 -19.33 -1.75
N LYS A 278 16.05 -19.66 -1.70
CA LYS A 278 17.06 -19.05 -2.57
C LYS A 278 16.80 -19.34 -4.05
N GLY A 279 16.45 -20.59 -4.39
CA GLY A 279 16.07 -21.00 -5.75
C GLY A 279 14.90 -20.20 -6.31
N TYR A 280 13.85 -19.98 -5.51
CA TYR A 280 12.74 -19.11 -5.89
C TYR A 280 13.20 -17.66 -6.08
N ARG A 281 13.84 -17.06 -5.08
CA ARG A 281 14.34 -15.66 -5.13
C ARG A 281 15.16 -15.38 -6.39
N ASP A 282 16.06 -16.28 -6.73
CA ASP A 282 16.99 -16.13 -7.85
C ASP A 282 16.32 -16.44 -9.20
N GLY A 283 15.29 -17.30 -9.22
CA GLY A 283 14.52 -17.64 -10.42
C GLY A 283 13.29 -16.77 -10.69
N LEU A 284 12.83 -15.95 -9.73
CA LEU A 284 11.73 -14.99 -9.92
C LEU A 284 12.05 -14.00 -11.05
N ARG A 285 11.08 -13.76 -11.94
CA ARG A 285 11.23 -12.83 -13.07
C ARG A 285 11.76 -11.45 -12.62
N PRO A 286 12.88 -10.95 -13.17
CA PRO A 286 13.42 -9.65 -12.79
C PRO A 286 12.53 -8.51 -13.30
N THR A 287 12.52 -7.40 -12.56
CA THR A 287 11.82 -6.17 -12.92
C THR A 287 12.26 -5.68 -14.29
N GLN A 288 11.29 -5.35 -15.16
CA GLN A 288 11.55 -4.96 -16.54
C GLN A 288 11.24 -3.47 -16.78
N ILE A 289 11.94 -2.89 -17.75
CA ILE A 289 11.73 -1.52 -18.21
C ILE A 289 10.94 -1.59 -19.52
N GLY A 290 9.89 -0.79 -19.64
CA GLY A 290 9.04 -0.69 -20.83
C GLY A 290 9.57 0.32 -21.84
N ALA A 291 8.93 0.37 -23.01
CA ALA A 291 9.34 1.22 -24.14
C ALA A 291 9.24 2.72 -23.85
N ARG A 292 8.47 3.15 -22.84
CA ARG A 292 8.40 4.56 -22.39
C ARG A 292 9.48 4.90 -21.35
N GLY A 293 10.40 3.96 -21.08
CA GLY A 293 11.44 4.07 -20.06
C GLY A 293 10.95 3.85 -18.62
N GLN A 294 9.72 3.37 -18.45
CA GLN A 294 9.04 3.18 -17.17
C GLN A 294 9.22 1.75 -16.65
N ILE A 295 9.04 1.49 -15.36
CA ILE A 295 8.92 0.11 -14.85
C ILE A 295 7.63 -0.52 -15.40
N GLN A 296 7.72 -1.71 -16.00
CA GLN A 296 6.54 -2.47 -16.44
C GLN A 296 5.69 -2.89 -15.23
N GLU A 297 4.39 -2.66 -15.29
CA GLU A 297 3.47 -2.96 -14.17
C GLU A 297 2.98 -4.43 -14.18
N TRP A 298 2.89 -5.02 -15.38
CA TRP A 298 2.51 -6.42 -15.62
C TRP A 298 3.66 -7.18 -16.33
N ARG A 299 3.46 -8.48 -16.61
CA ARG A 299 4.46 -9.37 -17.28
C ARG A 299 4.85 -8.99 -18.72
N LYS A 300 4.22 -7.97 -19.28
CA LYS A 300 4.46 -7.43 -20.62
C LYS A 300 4.25 -5.92 -20.52
N ASP A 301 4.83 -5.19 -21.46
CA ASP A 301 4.64 -3.74 -21.59
C ASP A 301 3.25 -3.43 -22.20
N TYR A 302 2.19 -3.73 -21.44
CA TYR A 302 0.81 -3.45 -21.85
C TYR A 302 0.53 -1.95 -21.88
N THR A 303 -0.46 -1.56 -22.67
CA THR A 303 -1.06 -0.23 -22.56
C THR A 303 -1.92 -0.19 -21.30
N GLU A 304 -1.65 0.76 -20.40
CA GLU A 304 -2.51 1.03 -19.24
C GLU A 304 -3.87 1.55 -19.71
N ALA A 305 -4.96 0.98 -19.20
CA ALA A 305 -6.31 1.50 -19.45
C ALA A 305 -6.65 2.69 -18.53
N GLU A 306 -5.85 2.91 -17.47
CA GLU A 306 -5.91 4.08 -16.58
C GLU A 306 -4.50 4.66 -16.34
N PRO A 307 -3.91 5.42 -17.27
CA PRO A 307 -2.56 5.96 -17.09
C PRO A 307 -2.40 6.90 -15.89
N GLY A 308 -3.50 7.50 -15.41
CA GLY A 308 -3.57 8.33 -14.20
C GLY A 308 -3.97 7.58 -12.93
N HIS A 309 -3.88 6.25 -12.91
CA HIS A 309 -4.34 5.42 -11.80
C HIS A 309 -3.68 5.76 -10.45
N ARG A 310 -4.43 5.57 -9.37
CA ARG A 310 -4.08 5.97 -8.00
C ARG A 310 -3.03 5.08 -7.31
N HIS A 311 -2.92 3.80 -7.65
CA HIS A 311 -1.89 2.91 -7.08
C HIS A 311 -0.56 2.96 -7.87
N TYR A 312 0.55 2.69 -7.18
CA TYR A 312 1.90 2.50 -7.77
C TYR A 312 2.51 1.14 -7.38
N PRO A 313 1.77 0.02 -7.56
CA PRO A 313 2.10 -1.26 -6.94
C PRO A 313 3.44 -1.83 -7.44
N HIS A 314 3.76 -1.60 -8.72
CA HIS A 314 5.02 -1.97 -9.33
C HIS A 314 6.23 -1.15 -8.86
N LEU A 315 6.04 -0.15 -7.99
CA LEU A 315 7.11 0.64 -7.35
C LEU A 315 7.33 0.27 -5.87
N VAL A 316 6.77 -0.86 -5.41
CA VAL A 316 6.97 -1.37 -4.04
C VAL A 316 8.46 -1.56 -3.68
N ASP A 317 9.29 -1.90 -4.68
CA ASP A 317 10.76 -2.03 -4.58
C ASP A 317 11.50 -0.67 -4.39
N LEU A 318 10.83 0.46 -4.60
CA LEU A 318 11.36 1.80 -4.30
C LEU A 318 10.91 2.26 -2.90
N PHE A 319 9.63 2.11 -2.60
CA PHE A 319 9.07 2.30 -1.26
C PHE A 319 7.84 1.39 -1.05
N PRO A 320 7.79 0.59 0.03
CA PRO A 320 8.66 0.62 1.21
C PRO A 320 9.98 -0.18 1.10
N ALA A 321 10.10 -1.13 0.17
CA ALA A 321 11.29 -1.97 0.00
C ALA A 321 12.47 -1.21 -0.64
N LYS A 322 13.55 -1.90 -1.03
CA LYS A 322 14.88 -1.28 -1.23
C LYS A 322 15.49 -1.39 -2.64
N ALA A 323 15.08 -2.36 -3.46
CA ALA A 323 15.80 -2.75 -4.68
C ALA A 323 15.92 -1.65 -5.77
N MET A 324 14.99 -0.68 -5.82
CA MET A 324 15.02 0.45 -6.76
C MET A 324 15.71 1.70 -6.19
N SER A 325 16.35 1.63 -5.02
CA SER A 325 17.09 2.78 -4.47
C SER A 325 18.19 3.24 -5.44
N PRO A 326 18.41 4.55 -5.67
CA PRO A 326 19.52 5.06 -6.48
C PRO A 326 20.91 4.58 -6.02
N LEU A 327 21.05 4.21 -4.74
CA LEU A 327 22.29 3.67 -4.16
C LEU A 327 22.54 2.19 -4.48
N LEU A 328 21.49 1.45 -4.90
CA LEU A 328 21.57 0.01 -5.21
C LEU A 328 21.39 -0.27 -6.70
N ASN A 329 20.48 0.45 -7.38
CA ASN A 329 20.24 0.29 -8.82
C ASN A 329 19.75 1.60 -9.46
N LYS A 330 20.69 2.42 -9.94
CA LYS A 330 20.39 3.70 -10.62
C LYS A 330 19.52 3.53 -11.88
N THR A 331 19.66 2.42 -12.60
CA THR A 331 18.89 2.15 -13.83
C THR A 331 17.41 1.94 -13.51
N LEU A 332 17.11 1.10 -12.50
CA LEU A 332 15.72 0.91 -12.04
C LEU A 332 15.18 2.16 -11.31
N ALA A 333 16.01 2.90 -10.59
CA ALA A 333 15.62 4.17 -9.97
C ALA A 333 15.13 5.20 -11.01
N ASN A 334 15.88 5.37 -12.10
CA ASN A 334 15.49 6.25 -13.21
C ASN A 334 14.16 5.81 -13.85
N ALA A 335 13.95 4.50 -14.04
CA ALA A 335 12.72 3.96 -14.59
C ALA A 335 11.53 4.09 -13.63
N ALA A 336 11.77 3.96 -12.32
CA ALA A 336 10.77 4.20 -11.28
C ALA A 336 10.35 5.68 -11.24
N GLN A 337 11.32 6.61 -11.34
CA GLN A 337 11.01 8.03 -11.52
C GLN A 337 10.13 8.25 -12.76
N LYS A 338 10.46 7.61 -13.88
CA LYS A 338 9.69 7.73 -15.12
C LYS A 338 8.25 7.23 -14.98
N SER A 339 8.02 6.13 -14.25
CA SER A 339 6.66 5.68 -13.91
C SER A 339 5.87 6.72 -13.13
N ILE A 340 6.47 7.36 -12.12
CA ILE A 340 5.80 8.40 -11.32
C ILE A 340 5.47 9.62 -12.18
N GLU A 341 6.40 10.06 -13.03
CA GLU A 341 6.19 11.20 -13.94
C GLU A 341 5.07 10.95 -14.95
N LEU A 342 4.99 9.74 -15.52
CA LEU A 342 3.89 9.37 -16.42
C LEU A 342 2.53 9.36 -15.71
N ARG A 343 2.44 8.78 -14.51
CA ARG A 343 1.18 8.72 -13.75
C ARG A 343 0.70 10.12 -13.34
N LEU A 344 1.61 10.98 -12.89
CA LEU A 344 1.30 12.37 -12.55
C LEU A 344 0.88 13.19 -13.77
N ALA A 345 1.55 13.03 -14.92
CA ALA A 345 1.17 13.70 -16.16
C ALA A 345 -0.23 13.32 -16.65
N ALA A 346 -0.71 12.12 -16.30
CA ALA A 346 -2.05 11.64 -16.59
C ALA A 346 -3.09 11.95 -15.47
N GLY A 347 -2.76 12.82 -14.50
CA GLY A 347 -3.69 13.24 -13.44
C GLY A 347 -3.69 12.36 -12.18
N GLY A 348 -2.74 11.43 -12.06
CA GLY A 348 -2.62 10.53 -10.91
C GLY A 348 -2.23 11.21 -9.61
N ALA A 349 -2.17 10.40 -8.55
CA ALA A 349 -2.09 10.87 -7.16
C ALA A 349 -3.24 11.81 -6.77
N SER A 350 -4.46 11.48 -7.19
CA SER A 350 -5.69 12.22 -6.83
C SER A 350 -6.04 12.08 -5.35
N THR A 351 -5.82 10.90 -4.77
CA THR A 351 -6.15 10.59 -3.37
C THR A 351 -5.04 10.99 -2.41
N GLY A 352 -5.38 11.25 -1.14
CA GLY A 352 -4.42 11.63 -0.10
C GLY A 352 -3.29 10.62 0.08
N TRP A 353 -3.62 9.32 0.13
CA TRP A 353 -2.62 8.28 0.33
C TRP A 353 -1.72 8.11 -0.89
N SER A 354 -2.28 8.29 -2.09
CA SER A 354 -1.51 8.22 -3.33
C SER A 354 -0.56 9.41 -3.44
N ARG A 355 -1.02 10.60 -3.04
CA ARG A 355 -0.21 11.83 -2.98
C ARG A 355 0.93 11.71 -1.98
N VAL A 356 0.69 11.14 -0.80
CA VAL A 356 1.76 10.99 0.20
C VAL A 356 2.72 9.84 -0.12
N TRP A 357 2.24 8.75 -0.72
CA TRP A 357 3.12 7.69 -1.23
C TRP A 357 4.00 8.22 -2.36
N THR A 358 3.45 9.07 -3.24
CA THR A 358 4.24 9.80 -4.26
C THR A 358 5.35 10.65 -3.64
N ALA A 359 5.09 11.33 -2.51
CA ALA A 359 6.12 12.06 -1.78
C ALA A 359 7.22 11.14 -1.23
N ALA A 360 6.85 10.01 -0.62
CA ALA A 360 7.80 9.02 -0.10
C ALA A 360 8.64 8.37 -1.22
N LEU A 361 8.04 8.11 -2.39
CA LEU A 361 8.74 7.61 -3.58
C LEU A 361 9.77 8.64 -4.09
N TYR A 362 9.43 9.93 -4.15
CA TYR A 362 10.40 10.97 -4.50
C TYR A 362 11.50 11.16 -3.45
N ALA A 363 11.19 11.03 -2.15
CA ALA A 363 12.20 11.02 -1.10
C ALA A 363 13.20 9.86 -1.29
N ARG A 364 12.71 8.65 -1.63
CA ARG A 364 13.55 7.48 -1.96
C ARG A 364 14.36 7.62 -3.26
N LEU A 365 13.92 8.47 -4.17
CA LEU A 365 14.69 8.89 -5.37
C LEU A 365 15.69 10.01 -5.09
N LEU A 366 15.87 10.41 -3.82
CA LEU A 366 16.74 11.52 -3.40
C LEU A 366 16.30 12.90 -3.94
N ASN A 367 15.01 13.03 -4.32
CA ASN A 367 14.45 14.26 -4.88
C ASN A 367 13.60 15.00 -3.83
N GLY A 368 14.27 15.84 -3.04
CA GLY A 368 13.65 16.57 -1.94
C GLY A 368 12.61 17.61 -2.35
N ASP A 369 12.83 18.30 -3.48
CA ASP A 369 11.89 19.30 -3.97
C ASP A 369 10.56 18.66 -4.40
N LYS A 370 10.59 17.61 -5.22
CA LYS A 370 9.36 16.90 -5.61
C LYS A 370 8.70 16.20 -4.41
N ALA A 371 9.45 15.75 -3.41
CA ALA A 371 8.87 15.23 -2.17
C ALA A 371 8.13 16.34 -1.39
N TYR A 372 8.76 17.51 -1.23
CA TYR A 372 8.18 18.69 -0.60
C TYR A 372 6.90 19.16 -1.32
N ASP A 373 6.93 19.28 -2.65
CA ASP A 373 5.77 19.73 -3.44
C ASP A 373 4.56 18.80 -3.30
N ASN A 374 4.78 17.49 -3.23
CA ASN A 374 3.71 16.51 -2.99
C ASN A 374 3.19 16.57 -1.54
N ILE A 375 4.05 16.86 -0.54
CA ILE A 375 3.64 17.12 0.84
C ILE A 375 2.80 18.41 0.93
N GLN A 376 3.22 19.51 0.28
CA GLN A 376 2.43 20.74 0.23
C GLN A 376 1.09 20.52 -0.48
N THR A 377 1.07 19.76 -1.57
CA THR A 377 -0.17 19.38 -2.26
C THR A 377 -1.11 18.58 -1.34
N LEU A 378 -0.59 17.61 -0.58
CA LEU A 378 -1.38 16.86 0.41
C LEU A 378 -1.99 17.81 1.46
N LEU A 379 -1.16 18.62 2.11
CA LEU A 379 -1.56 19.51 3.20
C LEU A 379 -2.51 20.63 2.73
N GLY A 380 -2.33 21.11 1.50
CA GLY A 380 -3.19 22.13 0.90
C GLY A 380 -4.57 21.60 0.48
N ARG A 381 -4.66 20.32 0.10
CA ARG A 381 -5.84 19.75 -0.57
C ARG A 381 -6.64 18.76 0.28
N HIS A 382 -6.00 17.94 1.12
CA HIS A 382 -6.65 16.78 1.76
C HIS A 382 -7.01 16.98 3.24
N ARG A 383 -6.42 17.94 3.95
CA ARG A 383 -6.69 18.12 5.38
C ARG A 383 -8.12 18.59 5.66
N ALA A 384 -8.77 17.96 6.63
CA ALA A 384 -9.93 18.48 7.35
C ALA A 384 -9.51 19.55 8.37
N PRO A 385 -10.47 20.30 8.96
CA PRO A 385 -10.19 21.24 10.06
C PRO A 385 -9.38 20.60 11.20
N ASN A 386 -9.73 19.39 11.64
CA ASN A 386 -9.03 18.65 12.69
C ASN A 386 -7.69 17.99 12.28
N LEU A 387 -7.15 18.35 11.10
CA LEU A 387 -5.97 17.76 10.44
C LEU A 387 -6.04 16.27 10.08
N PHE A 388 -7.16 15.57 10.29
CA PHE A 388 -7.36 14.30 9.60
C PHE A 388 -7.38 14.49 8.09
N HIS A 389 -6.83 13.55 7.35
CA HIS A 389 -6.79 13.62 5.90
C HIS A 389 -8.02 12.93 5.29
N ASN A 390 -8.60 13.55 4.27
CA ASN A 390 -9.69 12.98 3.49
C ASN A 390 -9.11 12.29 2.25
N ILE A 391 -9.77 11.22 1.79
CA ILE A 391 -9.39 10.52 0.55
C ILE A 391 -9.29 11.52 -0.61
N GLU A 392 -10.29 12.38 -0.77
CA GLU A 392 -10.32 13.54 -1.66
C GLU A 392 -11.00 14.73 -0.94
N PRO A 393 -10.86 15.98 -1.45
CA PRO A 393 -11.45 17.16 -0.79
C PRO A 393 -12.95 17.01 -0.51
N GLY A 394 -13.34 17.17 0.74
CA GLY A 394 -14.74 17.08 1.17
C GLY A 394 -15.33 15.66 1.23
N GLN A 395 -14.60 14.62 0.82
CA GLN A 395 -15.03 13.22 0.91
C GLN A 395 -14.71 12.60 2.28
N ALA A 396 -14.73 11.26 2.36
CA ALA A 396 -14.49 10.49 3.58
C ALA A 396 -13.06 10.64 4.13
N PHE A 397 -12.94 10.55 5.45
CA PHE A 397 -11.68 10.47 6.17
C PHE A 397 -10.94 9.14 5.88
N GLN A 398 -9.62 9.22 5.72
CA GLN A 398 -8.70 8.08 5.61
C GLN A 398 -7.41 8.40 6.37
N ILE A 399 -7.04 7.58 7.36
CA ILE A 399 -5.89 7.83 8.27
C ILE A 399 -4.53 7.51 7.64
N ASP A 400 -4.52 6.69 6.59
CA ASP A 400 -3.34 6.27 5.81
C ASP A 400 -2.40 7.44 5.47
N SER A 401 -2.99 8.56 5.10
CA SER A 401 -2.33 9.77 4.61
C SER A 401 -1.69 10.56 5.74
N ASN A 402 -2.22 10.47 6.96
CA ASN A 402 -1.63 11.08 8.16
C ASN A 402 -0.36 10.31 8.58
N PHE A 403 -0.41 8.97 8.58
CA PHE A 403 0.76 8.15 8.87
C PHE A 403 1.82 8.24 7.76
N GLY A 404 1.38 8.20 6.51
CA GLY A 404 2.25 8.36 5.34
C GLY A 404 2.98 9.71 5.31
N LEU A 405 2.39 10.78 5.85
CA LEU A 405 3.06 12.09 5.96
C LEU A 405 4.26 12.02 6.89
N VAL A 406 4.11 11.40 8.07
CA VAL A 406 5.21 11.21 9.03
C VAL A 406 6.32 10.37 8.41
N ALA A 407 5.96 9.29 7.70
CA ALA A 407 6.91 8.45 6.99
C ALA A 407 7.66 9.20 5.87
N ALA A 408 6.93 9.94 5.01
CA ALA A 408 7.52 10.70 3.92
C ALA A 408 8.49 11.78 4.43
N VAL A 409 8.12 12.52 5.49
CA VAL A 409 9.01 13.51 6.12
C VAL A 409 10.24 12.82 6.71
N ALA A 410 10.09 11.69 7.44
CA ALA A 410 11.24 10.96 7.97
C ALA A 410 12.19 10.50 6.85
N GLU A 411 11.67 9.98 5.74
CA GLU A 411 12.42 9.52 4.57
C GLU A 411 13.14 10.66 3.81
N THR A 412 12.72 11.92 3.96
CA THR A 412 13.50 13.09 3.47
C THR A 412 14.72 13.42 4.34
N LEU A 413 14.68 13.05 5.63
CA LEU A 413 15.65 13.44 6.65
C LEU A 413 16.66 12.32 6.99
N VAL A 414 16.22 11.07 7.02
CA VAL A 414 17.07 9.88 7.25
C VAL A 414 16.58 8.71 6.42
N GLN A 415 17.48 8.12 5.64
CA GLN A 415 17.29 6.83 4.97
C GLN A 415 18.24 5.78 5.55
N SER A 416 17.87 4.50 5.48
CA SER A 416 18.68 3.43 6.07
C SER A 416 18.48 2.03 5.44
N GLN A 417 17.70 1.94 4.36
CA GLN A 417 17.30 0.69 3.70
C GLN A 417 18.41 0.11 2.81
N ALA A 418 19.34 0.95 2.34
CA ALA A 418 20.41 0.59 1.40
C ALA A 418 21.73 0.17 2.09
N GLY A 419 21.68 -0.32 3.34
CA GLY A 419 22.87 -0.73 4.09
C GLY A 419 23.76 0.41 4.60
N VAL A 420 23.29 1.66 4.51
CA VAL A 420 23.98 2.87 4.98
C VAL A 420 22.97 3.80 5.64
N VAL A 421 23.33 4.41 6.78
CA VAL A 421 22.57 5.49 7.40
C VAL A 421 22.85 6.76 6.62
N HIS A 422 21.86 7.23 5.86
CA HIS A 422 21.96 8.34 4.94
C HIS A 422 21.24 9.55 5.54
N ILE A 423 22.02 10.54 5.97
CA ILE A 423 21.55 11.79 6.60
C ILE A 423 21.20 12.82 5.53
N LEU A 424 20.06 13.50 5.69
CA LEU A 424 19.49 14.49 4.77
C LEU A 424 19.51 14.01 3.30
N PRO A 425 18.98 12.81 2.99
CA PRO A 425 19.04 12.19 1.66
C PRO A 425 18.23 12.96 0.61
N ALA A 426 17.13 13.59 1.01
CA ALA A 426 16.18 14.27 0.12
C ALA A 426 15.59 15.51 0.81
N LEU A 427 16.42 16.35 1.42
CA LEU A 427 15.96 17.61 2.00
C LEU A 427 15.51 18.56 0.88
N GLY A 428 14.24 18.99 0.91
CA GLY A 428 13.70 19.97 -0.04
C GLY A 428 14.37 21.33 0.10
N SER A 429 14.67 21.98 -1.03
CA SER A 429 15.42 23.24 -1.10
C SER A 429 14.72 24.40 -0.39
N GLN A 430 13.41 24.29 -0.14
CA GLN A 430 12.57 25.22 0.61
C GLN A 430 12.83 25.15 2.13
N VAL A 431 13.31 24.00 2.65
CA VAL A 431 13.50 23.74 4.08
C VAL A 431 14.93 24.10 4.50
N LYS A 432 15.30 25.39 4.36
CA LYS A 432 16.68 25.87 4.52
C LYS A 432 17.31 25.56 5.88
N THR A 433 16.59 25.72 6.97
CA THR A 433 17.14 25.63 8.33
C THR A 433 16.19 24.83 9.22
N GLY A 434 16.75 23.98 10.07
CA GLY A 434 15.98 23.19 11.02
C GLY A 434 16.82 22.19 11.80
N SER A 435 16.11 21.40 12.60
CA SER A 435 16.69 20.26 13.31
C SER A 435 15.65 19.15 13.47
N VAL A 436 16.12 17.92 13.65
CA VAL A 436 15.28 16.77 13.99
C VAL A 436 15.98 15.91 15.04
N SER A 437 15.22 15.35 15.97
CA SER A 437 15.70 14.47 17.02
C SER A 437 14.87 13.19 17.08
N GLY A 438 15.50 12.09 17.48
CA GLY A 438 14.79 10.86 17.86
C GLY A 438 14.45 9.90 16.71
N LEU A 439 14.70 10.26 15.45
CA LEU A 439 14.56 9.32 14.32
C LEU A 439 15.45 8.09 14.52
N VAL A 440 15.00 6.92 14.06
CA VAL A 440 15.71 5.65 14.22
C VAL A 440 15.99 5.01 12.86
N ALA A 441 17.26 4.75 12.59
CA ALA A 441 17.73 4.01 11.42
C ALA A 441 17.91 2.51 11.73
N ARG A 442 17.78 1.68 10.68
CA ARG A 442 18.09 0.23 10.72
C ARG A 442 19.51 0.01 11.26
N GLY A 443 19.70 -1.09 11.99
CA GLY A 443 20.90 -1.33 12.81
C GLY A 443 20.79 -0.75 14.24
N GLY A 444 19.72 -0.03 14.57
CA GLY A 444 19.45 0.44 15.93
C GLY A 444 20.15 1.76 16.26
N PHE A 445 20.28 2.66 15.28
CA PHE A 445 20.90 3.98 15.46
C PHE A 445 19.84 5.05 15.65
N GLN A 446 19.88 5.77 16.77
CA GLN A 446 19.05 6.96 16.97
C GLN A 446 19.81 8.20 16.50
N VAL A 447 19.16 9.05 15.69
CA VAL A 447 19.80 10.17 15.00
C VAL A 447 19.23 11.51 15.49
N PHE A 448 20.11 12.47 15.69
CA PHE A 448 19.84 13.90 15.80
C PHE A 448 20.58 14.64 14.70
N ILE A 449 19.95 15.63 14.08
CA ILE A 449 20.48 16.39 12.94
C ILE A 449 20.15 17.87 13.12
N VAL A 450 21.09 18.75 12.79
CA VAL A 450 20.91 20.20 12.61
C VAL A 450 21.41 20.59 11.23
N TRP A 451 20.65 21.42 10.51
CA TRP A 451 21.04 21.96 9.20
C TRP A 451 20.75 23.46 9.09
N ARG A 452 21.53 24.14 8.24
CA ARG A 452 21.38 25.55 7.87
C ARG A 452 21.69 25.71 6.38
N ASP A 453 20.95 26.59 5.72
CA ASP A 453 21.05 26.86 4.27
C ASP A 453 20.97 25.61 3.37
N GLY A 454 20.29 24.57 3.85
CA GLY A 454 20.16 23.25 3.20
C GLY A 454 21.32 22.29 3.45
N LEU A 455 22.31 22.67 4.27
CA LEU A 455 23.53 21.90 4.52
C LEU A 455 23.60 21.39 5.97
N LEU A 456 24.16 20.19 6.13
CA LEU A 456 24.41 19.60 7.45
C LEU A 456 25.37 20.48 8.28
N VAL A 457 24.95 20.81 9.50
CA VAL A 457 25.77 21.54 10.49
C VAL A 457 26.30 20.59 11.56
N GLU A 458 25.42 19.75 12.11
CA GLU A 458 25.75 18.79 13.17
C GLU A 458 24.88 17.54 13.00
N ALA A 459 25.45 16.36 13.26
CA ALA A 459 24.67 15.15 13.52
C ALA A 459 25.24 14.42 14.73
N LYS A 460 24.36 13.81 15.53
CA LYS A 460 24.70 12.90 16.62
C LYS A 460 24.01 11.57 16.37
N VAL A 461 24.78 10.49 16.34
CA VAL A 461 24.27 9.13 16.10
C VAL A 461 24.55 8.28 17.34
N LYS A 462 23.48 7.89 18.04
CA LYS A 462 23.57 7.01 19.21
C LYS A 462 23.30 5.56 18.77
N SER A 463 24.33 4.72 18.79
CA SER A 463 24.14 3.27 18.66
C SER A 463 23.43 2.73 19.90
N ARG A 464 22.32 1.99 19.69
CA ARG A 464 21.58 1.32 20.77
C ARG A 464 21.95 -0.15 20.93
N LEU A 465 22.64 -0.72 19.94
CA LEU A 465 22.89 -2.16 19.81
C LEU A 465 24.38 -2.53 19.59
N GLY A 466 25.27 -1.55 19.42
CA GLY A 466 26.70 -1.80 19.18
C GLY A 466 27.07 -2.19 17.75
N ASN A 467 26.11 -2.19 16.82
CA ASN A 467 26.35 -2.49 15.40
C ASN A 467 27.27 -1.46 14.72
N THR A 468 28.00 -1.90 13.69
CA THR A 468 28.80 -1.06 12.79
C THR A 468 27.94 -0.02 12.08
N LEU A 469 28.33 1.25 12.18
CA LEU A 469 27.68 2.39 11.55
C LEU A 469 28.35 2.70 10.21
N LYS A 470 27.62 2.48 9.12
CA LYS A 470 27.92 3.06 7.81
C LYS A 470 27.18 4.37 7.65
N LEU A 471 27.85 5.46 7.31
CA LEU A 471 27.27 6.81 7.22
C LEU A 471 27.47 7.46 5.84
N ARG A 472 26.45 8.15 5.32
CA ARG A 472 26.50 9.04 4.15
C ARG A 472 25.73 10.34 4.43
N VAL A 473 26.14 11.45 3.83
CA VAL A 473 25.46 12.76 3.95
C VAL A 473 25.02 13.27 2.57
N SER A 474 23.73 13.55 2.42
CA SER A 474 23.09 14.17 1.24
C SER A 474 23.60 13.59 -0.10
N GLY A 475 23.99 14.41 -1.08
CA GLY A 475 24.48 13.93 -2.39
C GLY A 475 25.79 13.13 -2.38
N GLY A 476 26.32 12.73 -1.21
CA GLY A 476 27.69 12.24 -1.04
C GLY A 476 28.66 13.33 -0.64
N LEU A 477 28.17 14.38 0.02
CA LEU A 477 29.01 15.50 0.46
C LEU A 477 30.04 15.01 1.48
N ARG A 478 31.27 15.52 1.39
CA ARG A 478 32.30 15.33 2.41
C ARG A 478 31.81 15.86 3.76
N PHE A 479 32.16 15.15 4.82
CA PHE A 479 31.79 15.52 6.19
C PHE A 479 32.98 15.31 7.15
N LYS A 480 32.78 15.66 8.43
CA LYS A 480 33.77 15.43 9.48
C LYS A 480 33.18 14.56 10.58
N ILE A 481 34.00 13.68 11.13
CA ILE A 481 33.73 12.90 12.35
C ILE A 481 34.78 13.30 13.37
N ASP A 482 34.35 13.82 14.51
CA ASP A 482 35.21 14.29 15.61
C ASP A 482 36.36 15.19 15.11
N GLY A 483 36.02 16.08 14.16
CA GLY A 483 36.94 17.02 13.51
C GLY A 483 37.75 16.47 12.32
N LYS A 484 37.84 15.13 12.16
CA LYS A 484 38.58 14.46 11.07
C LYS A 484 37.72 14.37 9.80
N GLY A 485 38.27 14.78 8.66
CA GLY A 485 37.55 14.74 7.37
C GLY A 485 37.35 13.32 6.86
N VAL A 486 36.20 13.08 6.22
CA VAL A 486 35.87 11.84 5.51
C VAL A 486 35.29 12.19 4.12
N ASP A 487 35.57 11.34 3.14
CA ASP A 487 34.94 11.34 1.82
C ASP A 487 33.48 10.83 1.86
N GLU A 488 32.91 10.40 0.73
CA GLU A 488 31.45 10.28 0.59
C GLU A 488 30.73 9.25 1.49
N GLN A 489 31.49 8.32 2.10
CA GLN A 489 30.98 7.32 3.03
C GLN A 489 32.01 7.03 4.13
N TYR A 490 31.51 6.72 5.33
CA TYR A 490 32.31 6.28 6.47
C TYR A 490 31.84 4.93 7.02
N THR A 491 32.70 4.22 7.74
CA THR A 491 32.38 3.02 8.53
C THR A 491 33.13 3.07 9.88
N MET A 492 32.41 2.88 10.99
CA MET A 492 32.96 2.59 12.34
C MET A 492 32.21 1.44 12.98
#